data_AF-A0A954CS06-F1
#
_entry.id   AF-A0A954CS06-F1
#
_cell.length_a   1.000
_cell.length_b   1.000
_cell.length_c   1.000
_cell.angle_alpha   90.00
_cell.angle_beta   90.00
_cell.angle_gamma   90.00
#
_symmetry.space_group_name_H-M   'P 1'
#
loop_
_entity.id
_entity.type
_entity.pdbx_description
1 polymer ?
#
loop_
_entity_poly.entity_id
_entity_poly.type
_entity_poly.pdbx_seq_one_letter_code
_entity_poly.pdbx_strand_id
1 'polypeptide(L)'
;MSDSIVFPCPACGTKYSVGPHHAGKKTTCKKCGAPITVPTPQVANPTIVGGTRTIRRADIDPGESTRDEPVAAPSSVDVDMTGGAGVLRKEETVFGSQPVPAPPGTRGPTTRRPTGGPRPAPHGGRPMPPGMGGPPKKKNNMPVILGAVGGGIALILVVVLVIAMGGDGGGGGGADGAGDTGGSGDGGSVAQVSDDERLLETMKKQVNNQTALSLDQVRQYYQQARERKDNPEFKTLQNAWAQALNSKALSGASGDEMADIALMLDDDKYPEGAALLDQAWKALKTAGKATRTVTEKRDDGTEKKTLVPNKKFQDIVTRLGWKGYTYPEDMNSYIEYEIKGAAAFSDYYNFEVEQTYRD
;
A
#
# COMPACT_ATOMS: atom_id res chain seq x y z
N MET A 1 -21.44 -6.25 -8.75
CA MET A 1 -22.32 -5.60 -9.75
C MET A 1 -21.41 -5.16 -10.89
N SER A 2 -21.62 -5.65 -12.11
CA SER A 2 -20.73 -5.39 -13.24
C SER A 2 -20.96 -3.99 -13.80
N ASP A 3 -19.92 -3.17 -13.90
CA ASP A 3 -20.01 -1.81 -14.45
C ASP A 3 -20.38 -1.85 -15.94
N SER A 4 -21.61 -1.49 -16.29
CA SER A 4 -22.07 -1.41 -17.68
C SER A 4 -21.81 -0.04 -18.28
N ILE A 5 -21.26 0.03 -19.50
CA ILE A 5 -21.04 1.27 -20.24
C ILE A 5 -22.32 1.63 -20.99
N VAL A 6 -22.91 2.77 -20.68
CA VAL A 6 -24.11 3.28 -21.34
C VAL A 6 -23.75 4.42 -22.29
N PHE A 7 -24.11 4.31 -23.57
CA PHE A 7 -23.85 5.36 -24.56
C PHE A 7 -24.93 5.40 -25.66
N PRO A 8 -25.22 6.58 -26.23
CA PRO A 8 -26.15 6.71 -27.36
C PRO A 8 -25.46 6.47 -28.71
N CYS A 9 -26.18 5.91 -29.67
CA CYS A 9 -25.73 5.83 -31.08
C CYS A 9 -25.65 7.25 -31.68
N PRO A 10 -24.51 7.63 -32.30
CA PRO A 10 -24.33 8.98 -32.86
C PRO A 10 -25.24 9.30 -34.06
N ALA A 11 -25.76 8.28 -34.74
CA ALA A 11 -26.61 8.47 -35.93
C ALA A 11 -28.12 8.57 -35.59
N CYS A 12 -28.62 7.80 -34.63
CA CYS A 12 -30.06 7.70 -34.34
C CYS A 12 -30.45 7.92 -32.88
N GLY A 13 -29.49 8.16 -31.97
CA GLY A 13 -29.74 8.43 -30.55
C GLY A 13 -30.17 7.22 -29.71
N THR A 14 -30.31 6.02 -30.28
CA THR A 14 -30.66 4.81 -29.52
C THR A 14 -29.61 4.51 -28.45
N LYS A 15 -30.03 4.33 -27.20
CA LYS A 15 -29.14 4.04 -26.07
C LYS A 15 -28.77 2.55 -26.03
N TYR A 16 -27.49 2.28 -25.81
CA TYR A 16 -26.95 0.93 -25.63
C TYR A 16 -26.31 0.81 -24.25
N SER A 17 -26.44 -0.36 -23.63
CA SER A 17 -25.73 -0.75 -22.41
C SER A 17 -24.91 -2.01 -22.73
N VAL A 18 -23.60 -1.93 -22.61
CA VAL A 18 -22.68 -3.04 -22.92
C VAL A 18 -21.67 -3.25 -21.78
N GLY A 19 -21.20 -4.49 -21.63
CA GLY A 19 -20.16 -4.79 -20.67
C GLY A 19 -18.80 -4.17 -21.04
N PRO A 20 -17.89 -4.01 -20.07
CA PRO A 20 -16.61 -3.32 -20.27
C PRO A 20 -15.68 -4.05 -21.25
N HIS A 21 -15.88 -5.36 -21.48
CA HIS A 21 -15.16 -6.15 -22.49
C HIS A 21 -15.43 -5.74 -23.94
N HIS A 22 -16.41 -4.86 -24.18
CA HIS A 22 -16.71 -4.28 -25.49
C HIS A 22 -16.14 -2.87 -25.67
N ALA A 23 -15.50 -2.28 -24.65
CA ALA A 23 -14.85 -0.98 -24.74
C ALA A 23 -13.87 -0.92 -25.92
N GLY A 24 -13.95 0.15 -26.72
CA GLY A 24 -13.09 0.39 -27.89
C GLY A 24 -13.40 -0.46 -29.12
N LYS A 25 -14.29 -1.46 -29.04
CA LYS A 25 -14.66 -2.29 -30.18
C LYS A 25 -15.64 -1.56 -31.11
N LYS A 26 -15.50 -1.81 -32.41
CA LYS A 26 -16.47 -1.37 -33.43
C LYS A 26 -17.63 -2.35 -33.49
N THR A 27 -18.85 -1.84 -33.44
CA THR A 27 -20.09 -2.62 -33.60
C THR A 27 -21.05 -1.86 -34.52
N THR A 28 -22.18 -2.45 -34.88
CA THR A 28 -23.20 -1.81 -35.73
C THR A 28 -24.47 -1.53 -34.91
N CYS A 29 -25.07 -0.36 -35.12
CA CYS A 29 -26.32 0.00 -34.48
C CYS A 29 -27.46 -0.92 -34.96
N LYS A 30 -28.10 -1.64 -34.04
CA LYS A 30 -29.24 -2.53 -34.34
C LYS A 30 -30.47 -1.81 -34.91
N LYS A 31 -30.57 -0.49 -34.77
CA LYS A 31 -31.72 0.30 -35.26
C LYS A 31 -31.49 0.93 -36.63
N CYS A 32 -30.33 1.54 -36.87
CA CYS A 32 -30.06 2.26 -38.12
C CYS A 32 -28.93 1.66 -38.97
N GLY A 33 -28.26 0.60 -38.52
CA GLY A 33 -27.15 -0.03 -39.24
C GLY A 33 -25.83 0.74 -39.24
N ALA A 34 -25.81 1.99 -38.75
CA ALA A 34 -24.59 2.81 -38.72
C ALA A 34 -23.49 2.16 -37.86
N PRO A 35 -22.21 2.24 -38.27
CA PRO A 35 -21.10 1.77 -37.46
C PRO A 35 -20.96 2.66 -36.21
N ILE A 36 -20.83 2.04 -35.06
CA ILE A 36 -20.65 2.68 -33.76
C ILE A 36 -19.37 2.15 -33.11
N THR A 37 -18.64 3.03 -32.41
CA THR A 37 -17.49 2.61 -31.61
C THR A 37 -17.89 2.73 -30.15
N VAL A 38 -17.77 1.64 -29.39
CA VAL A 38 -18.07 1.66 -27.95
C VAL A 38 -17.03 2.53 -27.25
N PRO A 39 -17.43 3.58 -26.49
CA PRO A 39 -16.49 4.42 -25.78
C PRO A 39 -15.64 3.58 -24.81
N THR A 40 -14.32 3.71 -24.90
CA THR A 40 -13.43 3.18 -23.86
C THR A 40 -13.60 4.07 -22.64
N PRO A 41 -14.02 3.55 -21.47
CA PRO A 41 -13.97 4.34 -20.26
C PRO A 41 -12.53 4.78 -20.12
N GLN A 42 -12.31 6.10 -20.19
CA GLN A 42 -11.03 6.66 -19.81
C GLN A 42 -10.89 6.26 -18.36
N VAL A 43 -10.12 5.19 -18.08
CA VAL A 43 -9.60 4.95 -16.75
C VAL A 43 -8.98 6.28 -16.43
N ALA A 44 -9.56 7.00 -15.47
CA ALA A 44 -8.95 8.20 -14.96
C ALA A 44 -7.60 7.70 -14.43
N ASN A 45 -6.58 7.76 -15.31
CA ASN A 45 -5.20 7.67 -14.90
C ASN A 45 -5.16 8.70 -13.79
N PRO A 46 -4.88 8.30 -12.53
CA PRO A 46 -4.87 9.25 -11.43
C PRO A 46 -3.79 10.25 -11.79
N THR A 47 -4.22 11.32 -12.46
CA THR A 47 -3.38 12.40 -12.89
C THR A 47 -2.82 12.89 -11.59
N ILE A 48 -1.55 12.59 -11.41
CA ILE A 48 -0.67 13.19 -10.43
C ILE A 48 -1.04 14.67 -10.45
N VAL A 49 -1.80 15.08 -9.45
CA VAL A 49 -2.06 16.49 -9.15
C VAL A 49 -0.75 17.00 -8.59
N GLY A 50 0.21 17.17 -9.50
CA GLY A 50 1.58 17.55 -9.29
C GLY A 50 1.96 18.55 -10.37
N GLY A 51 1.36 19.73 -10.25
CA GLY A 51 1.89 21.02 -10.70
C GLY A 51 2.72 21.05 -11.99
N THR A 52 2.07 21.01 -13.15
CA THR A 52 2.59 21.76 -14.30
C THR A 52 2.19 23.22 -14.12
N ARG A 53 3.13 23.99 -13.56
CA ARG A 53 3.16 25.44 -13.74
C ARG A 53 3.02 25.71 -15.24
N THR A 54 2.06 26.54 -15.61
CA THR A 54 2.01 27.17 -16.92
C THR A 54 3.29 27.99 -17.10
N ILE A 55 4.30 27.42 -17.75
CA ILE A 55 5.37 28.22 -18.33
C ILE A 55 4.69 29.02 -19.45
N ARG A 56 4.49 30.31 -19.18
CA ARG A 56 4.05 31.25 -20.22
C ARG A 56 5.16 31.30 -21.26
N ARG A 57 4.77 31.14 -22.52
CA ARG A 57 5.63 31.15 -23.71
C ARG A 57 6.27 32.52 -24.02
N ALA A 58 6.34 33.41 -23.02
CA ALA A 58 6.83 34.77 -23.14
C ALA A 58 8.27 34.96 -22.62
N ASP A 59 8.86 33.95 -21.98
CA ASP A 59 10.19 34.06 -21.35
C ASP A 59 11.30 33.29 -22.11
N ILE A 60 11.07 32.90 -23.36
CA ILE A 60 12.12 32.32 -24.22
C ILE A 60 12.64 33.43 -25.13
N ASP A 61 13.70 34.08 -24.68
CA ASP A 61 14.53 35.02 -25.42
C ASP A 61 15.21 34.29 -26.60
N PRO A 62 14.99 34.66 -27.87
CA PRO A 62 15.70 34.09 -29.01
C PRO A 62 16.93 34.95 -29.30
N GLY A 63 17.94 34.85 -28.44
CA GLY A 63 19.19 35.57 -28.60
C GLY A 63 20.37 34.65 -28.37
N GLU A 64 21.15 34.42 -29.43
CA GLU A 64 22.54 33.96 -29.37
C GLU A 64 22.77 32.45 -29.18
N SER A 65 22.72 31.73 -30.30
CA SER A 65 23.54 30.53 -30.49
C SER A 65 24.00 30.45 -31.94
N THR A 66 25.08 31.17 -32.23
CA THR A 66 25.91 30.92 -33.42
C THR A 66 26.59 29.57 -33.25
N ARG A 67 26.17 28.57 -34.02
CA ARG A 67 27.04 27.45 -34.37
C ARG A 67 26.69 26.95 -35.77
N ASP A 68 27.35 27.57 -36.73
CA ASP A 68 27.57 27.01 -38.06
C ASP A 68 28.40 25.72 -37.94
N GLU A 69 27.83 24.59 -38.35
CA GLU A 69 28.59 23.47 -38.92
C GLU A 69 27.65 22.63 -39.82
N PRO A 70 27.99 22.42 -41.10
CA PRO A 70 27.17 21.63 -42.02
C PRO A 70 27.51 20.15 -41.91
N VAL A 71 26.57 19.33 -41.43
CA VAL A 71 26.69 17.86 -41.48
C VAL A 71 25.95 17.33 -42.70
N ALA A 72 26.70 16.61 -43.52
CA ALA A 72 26.29 15.99 -44.78
C ALA A 72 25.15 14.97 -44.62
N ALA A 73 24.34 14.87 -45.67
CA ALA A 73 23.23 13.93 -45.80
C ALA A 73 23.69 12.47 -45.85
N PRO A 74 22.97 11.53 -45.21
CA PRO A 74 23.06 10.11 -45.54
C PRO A 74 22.03 9.69 -46.59
N SER A 75 22.55 8.91 -47.53
CA SER A 75 21.93 8.29 -48.69
C SER A 75 20.85 7.26 -48.34
N SER A 76 19.94 7.09 -49.30
CA SER A 76 18.92 6.03 -49.39
C SER A 76 19.49 4.63 -49.22
N VAL A 77 18.88 3.82 -48.36
CA VAL A 77 19.03 2.37 -48.33
C VAL A 77 17.73 1.76 -48.83
N ASP A 78 17.78 1.20 -50.04
CA ASP A 78 16.78 0.30 -50.57
C ASP A 78 16.79 -1.01 -49.78
N VAL A 79 15.63 -1.42 -49.25
CA VAL A 79 15.44 -2.73 -48.62
C VAL A 79 14.60 -3.59 -49.55
N ASP A 80 15.28 -4.51 -50.22
CA ASP A 80 14.71 -5.63 -50.96
C ASP A 80 14.15 -6.68 -49.97
N MET A 81 12.89 -7.05 -50.15
CA MET A 81 12.18 -8.05 -49.34
C MET A 81 11.78 -9.22 -50.25
N THR A 82 12.75 -10.06 -50.59
CA THR A 82 12.49 -11.26 -51.41
C THR A 82 13.27 -12.48 -50.92
N GLY A 83 12.55 -13.46 -50.35
CA GLY A 83 12.99 -14.86 -50.12
C GLY A 83 13.87 -15.08 -48.88
N GLY A 84 13.82 -16.17 -48.14
CA GLY A 84 13.14 -17.44 -48.28
C GLY A 84 13.85 -18.47 -47.36
N ALA A 85 13.07 -19.41 -46.82
CA ALA A 85 13.47 -20.75 -46.37
C ALA A 85 14.73 -20.97 -45.49
N GLY A 86 14.45 -21.23 -44.20
CA GLY A 86 14.82 -22.47 -43.47
C GLY A 86 16.27 -22.95 -43.43
N VAL A 87 16.86 -23.02 -42.23
CA VAL A 87 17.83 -24.06 -41.84
C VAL A 87 17.70 -24.38 -40.34
N LEU A 88 17.44 -25.66 -40.07
CA LEU A 88 17.66 -26.39 -38.81
C LEU A 88 19.15 -26.48 -38.45
N ARG A 89 19.52 -26.11 -37.22
CA ARG A 89 20.62 -26.69 -36.38
C ARG A 89 20.27 -26.28 -34.94
N LYS A 90 19.92 -27.12 -33.96
CA LYS A 90 20.50 -28.34 -33.37
C LYS A 90 21.96 -28.19 -32.88
N GLU A 91 22.01 -28.08 -31.55
CA GLU A 91 23.03 -28.48 -30.58
C GLU A 91 24.23 -27.56 -30.23
N GLU A 92 24.33 -27.40 -28.90
CA GLU A 92 25.50 -27.19 -28.04
C GLU A 92 26.46 -26.03 -28.33
N THR A 93 26.52 -25.06 -27.42
CA THR A 93 27.74 -24.91 -26.58
C THR A 93 27.52 -23.99 -25.38
N VAL A 94 27.91 -24.52 -24.22
CA VAL A 94 28.21 -23.80 -22.98
C VAL A 94 29.43 -22.90 -23.22
N PHE A 95 29.33 -21.60 -22.97
CA PHE A 95 30.47 -20.73 -22.67
C PHE A 95 30.10 -19.68 -21.64
N GLY A 96 31.02 -19.51 -20.68
CA GLY A 96 30.82 -18.77 -19.45
C GLY A 96 30.67 -17.27 -19.64
N SER A 97 29.80 -16.70 -18.83
CA SER A 97 29.70 -15.27 -18.57
C SER A 97 30.99 -14.76 -17.92
N GLN A 98 31.72 -13.91 -18.65
CA GLN A 98 32.80 -13.11 -18.09
C GLN A 98 32.26 -12.09 -17.07
N PRO A 99 33.00 -11.79 -15.99
CA PRO A 99 32.64 -10.74 -15.05
C PRO A 99 32.92 -9.34 -15.64
N VAL A 100 31.91 -8.48 -15.55
CA VAL A 100 31.99 -7.07 -15.93
C VAL A 100 32.90 -6.32 -14.92
N PRO A 101 33.87 -5.51 -15.36
CA PRO A 101 34.69 -4.70 -14.46
C PRO A 101 33.87 -3.57 -13.82
N ALA A 102 33.95 -3.46 -12.50
CA ALA A 102 33.33 -2.39 -11.72
C ALA A 102 33.97 -1.02 -12.01
N PRO A 103 33.20 0.08 -12.02
CA PRO A 103 33.73 1.42 -12.19
C PRO A 103 34.57 1.88 -10.99
N PRO A 104 35.62 2.69 -11.21
CA PRO A 104 36.55 3.13 -10.18
C PRO A 104 35.87 4.08 -9.18
N GLY A 105 35.96 3.70 -7.90
CA GLY A 105 35.42 4.46 -6.77
C GLY A 105 36.13 5.78 -6.53
N THR A 106 35.35 6.84 -6.34
CA THR A 106 35.80 8.12 -5.80
C THR A 106 36.06 7.97 -4.30
N ARG A 107 37.35 8.01 -3.92
CA ARG A 107 37.81 8.15 -2.53
C ARG A 107 37.34 9.50 -1.98
N GLY A 108 36.35 9.47 -1.06
CA GLY A 108 36.06 10.58 -0.18
C GLY A 108 37.12 10.71 0.92
N PRO A 109 37.48 11.94 1.35
CA PRO A 109 38.52 12.17 2.34
C PRO A 109 38.10 11.73 3.74
N THR A 110 39.07 11.12 4.41
CA THR A 110 39.06 10.64 5.78
C THR A 110 38.80 11.75 6.80
N THR A 111 37.99 11.40 7.78
CA THR A 111 37.70 12.12 9.02
C THR A 111 38.97 12.47 9.81
N ARG A 112 39.16 13.75 10.14
CA ARG A 112 39.90 14.16 11.34
C ARG A 112 38.88 14.62 12.38
N ARG A 113 38.63 13.74 13.36
CA ARG A 113 37.88 14.02 14.58
C ARG A 113 38.87 14.59 15.61
N PRO A 114 38.67 15.79 16.18
CA PRO A 114 39.55 16.31 17.21
C PRO A 114 39.37 15.56 18.53
N THR A 115 40.51 15.12 19.05
CA THR A 115 40.74 14.55 20.37
C THR A 115 40.72 15.65 21.45
N GLY A 116 40.11 15.36 22.59
CA GLY A 116 40.58 15.83 23.90
C GLY A 116 40.12 17.20 24.38
N GLY A 117 39.03 17.22 25.16
CA GLY A 117 38.76 18.27 26.15
C GLY A 117 38.47 17.63 27.51
N PRO A 118 39.13 18.04 28.61
CA PRO A 118 38.89 17.49 29.94
C PRO A 118 37.50 17.92 30.46
N ARG A 119 36.68 16.94 30.86
CA ARG A 119 35.41 17.20 31.57
C ARG A 119 35.72 17.66 33.01
N PRO A 120 35.16 18.79 33.48
CA PRO A 120 35.23 19.16 34.89
C PRO A 120 34.39 18.19 35.75
N ALA A 121 34.92 17.86 36.92
CA ALA A 121 34.29 17.00 37.91
C ALA A 121 32.99 17.63 38.47
N PRO A 122 31.92 16.86 38.70
CA PRO A 122 30.77 17.35 39.43
C PRO A 122 31.12 17.44 40.93
N HIS A 123 31.47 18.64 41.38
CA HIS A 123 31.38 19.01 42.80
C HIS A 123 29.91 19.28 43.15
N GLY A 124 29.44 18.69 44.24
CA GLY A 124 28.18 19.12 44.87
C GLY A 124 27.32 17.98 45.38
N GLY A 125 27.84 17.20 46.35
CA GLY A 125 26.99 16.42 47.24
C GLY A 125 26.10 17.37 48.04
N ARG A 126 24.79 17.25 47.90
CA ARG A 126 23.83 17.84 48.84
C ARG A 126 23.68 16.87 50.03
N PRO A 127 23.76 17.35 51.28
CA PRO A 127 23.46 16.53 52.45
C PRO A 127 21.97 16.16 52.44
N MET A 128 21.68 14.87 52.53
CA MET A 128 20.32 14.37 52.74
C MET A 128 19.88 14.69 54.19
N PRO A 129 18.61 15.10 54.40
CA PRO A 129 18.06 15.28 55.75
C PRO A 129 17.92 13.92 56.47
N PRO A 130 18.17 13.88 57.79
CA PRO A 130 18.05 12.65 58.56
C PRO A 130 16.56 12.36 58.86
N GLY A 131 16.13 11.16 58.48
CA GLY A 131 14.89 10.58 59.01
C GLY A 131 13.70 10.62 58.06
N MET A 132 13.63 9.66 57.15
CA MET A 132 12.34 9.10 56.72
C MET A 132 12.52 7.60 56.51
N GLY A 133 11.80 6.83 57.33
CA GLY A 133 11.81 5.37 57.34
C GLY A 133 11.43 4.80 55.98
N GLY A 134 12.23 3.85 55.52
CA GLY A 134 11.96 3.12 54.28
C GLY A 134 10.71 2.22 54.40
N PRO A 135 9.96 2.02 53.32
CA PRO A 135 8.92 1.00 53.27
C PRO A 135 9.55 -0.41 53.23
N PRO A 136 8.85 -1.43 53.76
CA PRO A 136 9.40 -2.78 53.86
C PRO A 136 9.68 -3.39 52.49
N LYS A 137 10.84 -4.06 52.38
CA LYS A 137 11.25 -4.85 51.22
C LYS A 137 10.17 -5.86 50.87
N LYS A 138 9.44 -5.64 49.78
CA LYS A 138 8.59 -6.64 49.15
C LYS A 138 9.51 -7.72 48.57
N LYS A 139 9.39 -8.96 49.07
CA LYS A 139 10.10 -10.12 48.53
C LYS A 139 9.56 -10.39 47.13
N ASN A 140 10.41 -10.23 46.13
CA ASN A 140 10.12 -10.58 44.75
C ASN A 140 10.26 -12.10 44.61
N ASN A 141 9.13 -12.81 44.63
CA ASN A 141 9.05 -14.16 44.08
C ASN A 141 8.90 -14.02 42.56
N MET A 142 10.00 -14.03 41.83
CA MET A 142 9.98 -14.11 40.38
C MET A 142 10.76 -15.35 39.94
N PRO A 143 10.07 -16.47 39.67
CA PRO A 143 10.58 -17.48 38.78
C PRO A 143 9.76 -17.47 37.47
N VAL A 144 10.43 -17.67 36.34
CA VAL A 144 9.84 -18.09 35.06
C VAL A 144 9.01 -17.06 34.26
N ILE A 145 9.67 -16.09 33.60
CA ILE A 145 9.17 -15.49 32.34
C ILE A 145 10.35 -15.29 31.38
N LEU A 146 11.05 -16.39 31.06
CA LEU A 146 12.07 -16.42 30.00
C LEU A 146 11.85 -17.66 29.11
N GLY A 147 10.58 -18.03 28.89
CA GLY A 147 10.20 -19.21 28.09
C GLY A 147 9.15 -18.96 27.00
N ALA A 148 8.49 -17.79 26.98
CA ALA A 148 7.35 -17.57 26.08
C ALA A 148 7.72 -17.07 24.68
N VAL A 149 8.87 -16.41 24.52
CA VAL A 149 9.28 -15.85 23.21
C VAL A 149 10.00 -16.89 22.34
N GLY A 150 10.63 -17.91 22.94
CA GLY A 150 11.23 -19.04 22.20
C GLY A 150 10.21 -20.11 21.75
N GLY A 151 9.10 -20.25 22.48
CA GLY A 151 8.07 -21.27 22.17
C GLY A 151 7.25 -20.96 20.91
N GLY A 152 7.00 -19.67 20.62
CA GLY A 152 6.25 -19.27 19.42
C GLY A 152 6.97 -19.60 18.12
N ILE A 153 8.29 -19.41 18.07
CA ILE A 153 9.09 -19.71 16.87
C ILE A 153 9.19 -21.23 16.65
N ALA A 154 9.33 -22.02 17.72
CA ALA A 154 9.35 -23.48 17.62
C ALA A 154 8.00 -24.05 17.15
N LEU A 155 6.88 -23.50 17.61
CA LEU A 155 5.55 -23.96 17.22
C LEU A 155 5.23 -23.58 15.76
N ILE A 156 5.65 -22.39 15.31
CA ILE A 156 5.56 -21.99 13.90
C ILE A 156 6.41 -22.91 13.01
N LEU A 157 7.64 -23.25 13.41
CA LEU A 157 8.47 -24.19 12.65
C LEU A 157 7.88 -25.60 12.59
N VAL A 158 7.29 -26.10 13.68
CA VAL A 158 6.63 -27.41 13.70
C VAL A 158 5.39 -27.43 12.80
N VAL A 159 4.58 -26.38 12.79
CA VAL A 159 3.41 -26.29 11.90
C VAL A 159 3.83 -26.22 10.43
N VAL A 160 4.88 -25.47 10.11
CA VAL A 160 5.44 -25.44 8.74
C VAL A 160 6.02 -26.80 8.33
N LEU A 161 6.66 -27.53 9.25
CA LEU A 161 7.22 -28.86 8.96
C LEU A 161 6.14 -29.92 8.73
N VAL A 162 5.03 -29.88 9.50
CA VAL A 162 3.90 -30.80 9.33
C VAL A 162 3.16 -30.54 8.01
N ILE A 163 3.08 -29.29 7.56
CA ILE A 163 2.51 -28.96 6.24
C ILE A 163 3.46 -29.39 5.10
N ALA A 164 4.77 -29.28 5.29
CA ALA A 164 5.76 -29.70 4.29
C ALA A 164 5.90 -31.23 4.17
N MET A 165 5.61 -31.99 5.24
CA MET A 165 5.70 -33.46 5.24
C MET A 165 4.35 -34.17 5.05
N GLY A 166 3.23 -33.44 5.10
CA GLY A 166 1.89 -33.97 4.78
C GLY A 166 1.47 -33.83 3.32
N GLY A 167 2.28 -33.17 2.49
CA GLY A 167 2.03 -32.94 1.06
C GLY A 167 2.78 -33.92 0.17
N ASP A 168 2.62 -35.22 0.42
CA ASP A 168 3.07 -36.26 -0.51
C ASP A 168 1.85 -36.71 -1.35
N GLY A 169 1.97 -36.57 -2.67
CA GLY A 169 1.02 -37.14 -3.63
C GLY A 169 0.35 -36.14 -4.56
N GLY A 170 0.96 -35.90 -5.73
CA GLY A 170 0.24 -35.31 -6.86
C GLY A 170 1.09 -34.68 -7.95
N GLY A 171 2.04 -35.43 -8.50
CA GLY A 171 2.67 -35.05 -9.77
C GLY A 171 1.72 -35.16 -10.97
N GLY A 172 2.02 -34.38 -12.00
CA GLY A 172 1.34 -34.38 -13.31
C GLY A 172 1.17 -32.93 -13.77
N GLY A 173 1.84 -32.44 -14.79
CA GLY A 173 2.20 -33.04 -16.07
C GLY A 173 1.82 -31.98 -17.11
N GLY A 174 2.80 -31.47 -17.85
CA GLY A 174 2.59 -30.39 -18.81
C GLY A 174 1.69 -30.81 -19.97
N ALA A 175 1.02 -29.83 -20.57
CA ALA A 175 0.52 -29.90 -21.93
C ALA A 175 0.32 -28.49 -22.49
N ASP A 176 1.29 -28.04 -23.28
CA ASP A 176 1.08 -27.11 -24.37
C ASP A 176 0.12 -27.75 -25.38
N GLY A 177 -0.83 -27.00 -25.93
CA GLY A 177 -1.77 -27.55 -26.91
C GLY A 177 -2.81 -26.56 -27.39
N ALA A 178 -2.38 -25.67 -28.30
CA ALA A 178 -3.28 -24.98 -29.21
C ALA A 178 -3.99 -26.01 -30.10
N GLY A 179 -5.32 -25.90 -30.22
CA GLY A 179 -6.13 -26.83 -31.00
C GLY A 179 -7.58 -26.37 -31.08
N ASP A 180 -7.81 -25.27 -31.81
CA ASP A 180 -9.13 -24.81 -32.22
C ASP A 180 -9.68 -25.82 -33.24
N THR A 181 -10.55 -26.74 -32.79
CA THR A 181 -11.34 -27.61 -33.68
C THR A 181 -12.78 -27.62 -33.21
N GLY A 182 -13.63 -26.95 -34.00
CA GLY A 182 -15.07 -26.95 -33.85
C GLY A 182 -15.64 -28.35 -34.05
N GLY A 183 -16.17 -28.92 -32.97
CA GLY A 183 -16.95 -30.15 -32.99
C GLY A 183 -18.23 -29.92 -32.20
N SER A 184 -19.34 -29.69 -32.90
CA SER A 184 -20.69 -29.81 -32.34
C SER A 184 -20.93 -31.28 -32.00
N GLY A 185 -20.62 -31.68 -30.76
CA GLY A 185 -20.87 -33.00 -30.22
C GLY A 185 -21.75 -32.89 -28.97
N ASP A 186 -22.89 -33.57 -29.00
CA ASP A 186 -23.88 -33.66 -27.94
C ASP A 186 -23.28 -34.09 -26.57
N GLY A 187 -23.31 -33.17 -25.61
CA GLY A 187 -24.21 -33.32 -24.46
C GLY A 187 -23.77 -34.17 -23.27
N GLY A 188 -22.49 -34.44 -23.06
CA GLY A 188 -21.99 -34.89 -21.76
C GLY A 188 -21.86 -33.70 -20.82
N SER A 189 -22.80 -33.50 -19.88
CA SER A 189 -22.67 -32.47 -18.84
C SER A 189 -21.50 -32.81 -17.93
N VAL A 190 -20.29 -32.38 -18.31
CA VAL A 190 -19.17 -32.32 -17.38
C VAL A 190 -19.66 -31.45 -16.23
N ALA A 191 -19.77 -32.03 -15.03
CA ALA A 191 -20.21 -31.32 -13.85
C ALA A 191 -19.38 -30.04 -13.75
N GLN A 192 -20.00 -28.89 -14.03
CA GLN A 192 -19.30 -27.62 -13.97
C GLN A 192 -18.93 -27.42 -12.50
N VAL A 193 -17.64 -27.56 -12.22
CA VAL A 193 -17.05 -27.14 -10.94
C VAL A 193 -17.55 -25.74 -10.66
N SER A 194 -18.18 -25.56 -9.50
CA SER A 194 -18.78 -24.29 -9.15
C SER A 194 -17.72 -23.18 -9.13
N ASP A 195 -18.09 -21.95 -9.49
CA ASP A 195 -17.16 -20.82 -9.47
C ASP A 195 -16.52 -20.61 -8.09
N ASP A 196 -17.25 -20.93 -7.02
CA ASP A 196 -16.76 -20.84 -5.65
C ASP A 196 -15.68 -21.89 -5.34
N GLU A 197 -15.79 -23.10 -5.87
CA GLU A 197 -14.79 -24.16 -5.68
C GLU A 197 -13.47 -23.81 -6.40
N ARG A 198 -13.56 -23.24 -7.61
CA ARG A 198 -12.38 -22.71 -8.34
C ARG A 198 -11.71 -21.55 -7.61
N LEU A 199 -12.51 -20.65 -7.05
CA LEU A 199 -12.00 -19.53 -6.26
C LEU A 199 -11.31 -20.04 -4.99
N LEU A 200 -11.92 -21.00 -4.31
CA LEU A 200 -11.39 -21.60 -3.09
C LEU A 200 -10.03 -22.26 -3.32
N GLU A 201 -9.90 -23.08 -4.37
CA GLU A 201 -8.62 -23.69 -4.75
C GLU A 201 -7.55 -22.64 -5.05
N THR A 202 -7.93 -21.59 -5.77
CA THR A 202 -7.04 -20.46 -6.08
C THR A 202 -6.55 -19.79 -4.79
N MET A 203 -7.45 -19.48 -3.86
CA MET A 203 -7.10 -18.83 -2.59
C MET A 203 -6.26 -19.73 -1.68
N LYS A 204 -6.55 -21.04 -1.59
CA LYS A 204 -5.75 -22.03 -0.87
C LYS A 204 -4.31 -22.08 -1.39
N LYS A 205 -4.12 -22.02 -2.72
CA LYS A 205 -2.79 -21.97 -3.33
C LYS A 205 -2.06 -20.65 -3.01
N GLN A 206 -2.78 -19.54 -3.06
CA GLN A 206 -2.20 -18.20 -2.86
C GLN A 206 -1.83 -17.92 -1.41
N VAL A 207 -2.58 -18.43 -0.43
CA VAL A 207 -2.28 -18.18 0.99
C VAL A 207 -0.96 -18.84 1.42
N ASN A 208 -0.63 -20.01 0.86
CA ASN A 208 0.68 -20.64 1.09
C ASN A 208 1.85 -19.83 0.52
N ASN A 209 1.58 -18.99 -0.49
CA ASN A 209 2.55 -18.09 -1.13
C ASN A 209 2.37 -16.62 -0.70
N GLN A 210 1.71 -16.37 0.43
CA GLN A 210 1.36 -15.02 0.90
C GLN A 210 2.55 -14.06 1.08
N THR A 211 3.75 -14.58 1.32
CA THR A 211 4.96 -13.75 1.47
C THR A 211 5.34 -13.05 0.17
N ALA A 212 5.08 -13.70 -0.97
CA ALA A 212 5.35 -13.18 -2.31
C ALA A 212 4.27 -12.19 -2.81
N LEU A 213 3.09 -12.18 -2.19
CA LEU A 213 1.99 -11.30 -2.59
C LEU A 213 2.20 -9.88 -2.09
N SER A 214 1.74 -8.91 -2.89
CA SER A 214 1.66 -7.51 -2.46
C SER A 214 0.59 -7.34 -1.37
N LEU A 215 0.71 -6.30 -0.56
CA LEU A 215 -0.27 -6.02 0.48
C LEU A 215 -1.70 -5.85 -0.09
N ASP A 216 -1.84 -5.19 -1.23
CA ASP A 216 -3.13 -5.00 -1.87
C ASP A 216 -3.75 -6.32 -2.36
N GLN A 217 -2.93 -7.25 -2.86
CA GLN A 217 -3.40 -8.59 -3.21
C GLN A 217 -3.90 -9.35 -1.98
N VAL A 218 -3.16 -9.30 -0.87
CA VAL A 218 -3.58 -9.92 0.40
C VAL A 218 -4.90 -9.34 0.88
N ARG A 219 -5.07 -8.00 0.81
CA ARG A 219 -6.33 -7.32 1.16
C ARG A 219 -7.49 -7.73 0.27
N GLN A 220 -7.24 -7.84 -1.05
CA GLN A 220 -8.26 -8.26 -2.01
C GLN A 220 -8.75 -9.68 -1.72
N TYR A 221 -7.84 -10.63 -1.47
CA TYR A 221 -8.21 -11.99 -1.10
C TYR A 221 -8.94 -12.05 0.24
N TYR A 222 -8.51 -11.26 1.22
CA TYR A 222 -9.23 -11.15 2.50
C TYR A 222 -10.69 -10.68 2.30
N GLN A 223 -10.90 -9.64 1.49
CA GLN A 223 -12.23 -9.11 1.18
C GLN A 223 -13.09 -10.14 0.42
N GLN A 224 -12.53 -10.84 -0.56
CA GLN A 224 -13.23 -11.90 -1.28
C GLN A 224 -13.68 -13.04 -0.35
N ALA A 225 -12.82 -13.45 0.59
CA ALA A 225 -13.21 -14.44 1.61
C ALA A 225 -14.32 -13.92 2.53
N ARG A 226 -14.24 -12.64 2.92
CA ARG A 226 -15.23 -11.98 3.80
C ARG A 226 -16.62 -11.91 3.17
N GLU A 227 -16.71 -11.67 1.86
CA GLU A 227 -17.98 -11.62 1.12
C GLU A 227 -18.70 -12.98 1.05
N ARG A 228 -17.95 -14.08 1.17
CA ARG A 228 -18.42 -15.48 1.10
C ARG A 228 -18.54 -16.15 2.47
N LYS A 229 -18.88 -15.38 3.50
CA LYS A 229 -18.91 -15.83 4.91
C LYS A 229 -19.92 -16.94 5.24
N ASP A 230 -20.85 -17.20 4.32
CA ASP A 230 -21.85 -18.27 4.40
C ASP A 230 -21.22 -19.66 4.19
N ASN A 231 -20.06 -19.73 3.54
CA ASN A 231 -19.31 -20.98 3.37
C ASN A 231 -18.20 -21.11 4.45
N PRO A 232 -18.19 -22.22 5.23
CA PRO A 232 -17.22 -22.42 6.32
C PRO A 232 -15.75 -22.52 5.84
N GLU A 233 -15.50 -22.96 4.61
CA GLU A 233 -14.16 -23.01 4.05
C GLU A 233 -13.61 -21.61 3.76
N PHE A 234 -14.45 -20.70 3.24
CA PHE A 234 -14.06 -19.29 3.06
C PHE A 234 -13.81 -18.59 4.39
N LYS A 235 -14.54 -18.93 5.46
CA LYS A 235 -14.23 -18.44 6.81
C LYS A 235 -12.86 -18.91 7.29
N THR A 236 -12.48 -20.14 6.98
CA THR A 236 -11.15 -20.68 7.32
C THR A 236 -10.05 -19.95 6.54
N LEU A 237 -10.27 -19.69 5.26
CA LEU A 237 -9.38 -18.86 4.43
C LEU A 237 -9.31 -17.42 4.92
N GLN A 238 -10.43 -16.83 5.35
CA GLN A 238 -10.47 -15.47 5.91
C GLN A 238 -9.54 -15.36 7.12
N ASN A 239 -9.58 -16.34 8.04
CA ASN A 239 -8.68 -16.38 9.20
C ASN A 239 -7.19 -16.48 8.76
N ALA A 240 -6.88 -17.29 7.75
CA ALA A 240 -5.52 -17.41 7.24
C ALA A 240 -5.04 -16.10 6.59
N TRP A 241 -5.89 -15.42 5.82
CA TRP A 241 -5.60 -14.11 5.27
C TRP A 241 -5.51 -13.01 6.32
N ALA A 242 -6.27 -13.11 7.43
CA ALA A 242 -6.12 -12.21 8.57
C ALA A 242 -4.72 -12.30 9.20
N GLN A 243 -4.22 -13.53 9.37
CA GLN A 243 -2.85 -13.78 9.85
C GLN A 243 -1.81 -13.25 8.86
N ALA A 244 -2.05 -13.41 7.55
CA ALA A 244 -1.21 -12.84 6.49
C ALA A 244 -1.10 -11.31 6.61
N LEU A 245 -2.23 -10.63 6.79
CA LEU A 245 -2.30 -9.18 6.95
C LEU A 245 -1.57 -8.73 8.21
N ASN A 246 -1.78 -9.42 9.34
CA ASN A 246 -1.07 -9.11 10.58
C ASN A 246 0.45 -9.28 10.42
N SER A 247 0.90 -10.37 9.79
CA SER A 247 2.32 -10.60 9.49
C SER A 247 2.91 -9.47 8.63
N LYS A 248 2.21 -9.06 7.57
CA LYS A 248 2.61 -7.93 6.70
C LYS A 248 2.64 -6.60 7.46
N ALA A 249 1.69 -6.36 8.36
CA ALA A 249 1.69 -5.17 9.20
C ALA A 249 2.96 -5.09 10.07
N LEU A 250 3.32 -6.22 10.69
CA LEU A 250 4.49 -6.33 11.57
C LEU A 250 5.82 -6.35 10.82
N SER A 251 5.85 -6.77 9.55
CA SER A 251 7.08 -6.88 8.74
C SER A 251 7.55 -5.56 8.12
N GLY A 252 6.97 -4.41 8.51
CA GLY A 252 7.36 -3.09 8.03
C GLY A 252 6.37 -2.41 7.09
N ALA A 253 5.07 -2.65 7.26
CA ALA A 253 4.05 -1.81 6.62
C ALA A 253 4.23 -0.34 7.02
N SER A 254 3.94 0.58 6.09
CA SER A 254 3.90 2.00 6.43
C SER A 254 2.78 2.30 7.44
N GLY A 255 2.85 3.44 8.13
CA GLY A 255 1.82 3.81 9.12
C GLY A 255 0.39 3.86 8.55
N ASP A 256 0.23 4.27 7.28
CA ASP A 256 -1.08 4.24 6.61
C ASP A 256 -1.56 2.82 6.31
N GLU A 257 -0.64 1.97 5.86
CA GLU A 257 -0.96 0.58 5.53
C GLU A 257 -1.33 -0.22 6.77
N MET A 258 -0.57 -0.02 7.86
CA MET A 258 -0.84 -0.61 9.17
C MET A 258 -2.20 -0.14 9.72
N ALA A 259 -2.53 1.15 9.57
CA ALA A 259 -3.84 1.69 9.96
C ALA A 259 -5.00 1.01 9.22
N ASP A 260 -4.88 0.84 7.91
CA ASP A 260 -5.90 0.14 7.12
C ASP A 260 -6.05 -1.32 7.52
N ILE A 261 -4.93 -2.02 7.76
CA ILE A 261 -4.95 -3.42 8.23
C ILE A 261 -5.61 -3.51 9.61
N ALA A 262 -5.22 -2.65 10.55
CA ALA A 262 -5.74 -2.64 11.91
C ALA A 262 -7.26 -2.41 11.92
N LEU A 263 -7.75 -1.42 11.18
CA LEU A 263 -9.17 -1.12 11.05
C LEU A 263 -9.95 -2.29 10.42
N MET A 264 -9.39 -2.91 9.38
CA MET A 264 -10.02 -4.06 8.70
C MET A 264 -10.15 -5.27 9.61
N LEU A 265 -9.10 -5.60 10.36
CA LEU A 265 -9.11 -6.73 11.30
C LEU A 265 -10.00 -6.46 12.52
N ASP A 266 -10.03 -5.22 13.04
CA ASP A 266 -10.90 -4.84 14.15
C ASP A 266 -12.39 -4.80 13.78
N ASP A 267 -12.72 -4.45 12.53
CA ASP A 267 -14.10 -4.53 12.01
C ASP A 267 -14.66 -5.95 12.05
N ASP A 268 -13.82 -6.92 11.72
CA ASP A 268 -14.18 -8.33 11.73
C ASP A 268 -13.87 -9.02 13.08
N LYS A 269 -13.54 -8.23 14.11
CA LYS A 269 -13.32 -8.67 15.50
C LYS A 269 -12.19 -9.70 15.68
N TYR A 270 -11.16 -9.61 14.84
CA TYR A 270 -9.92 -10.34 15.07
C TYR A 270 -9.16 -9.74 16.26
N PRO A 271 -8.66 -10.56 17.20
CA PRO A 271 -7.96 -10.06 18.39
C PRO A 271 -6.68 -9.29 18.04
N GLU A 272 -6.03 -9.65 16.92
CA GLU A 272 -4.86 -8.94 16.39
C GLU A 272 -5.20 -7.53 15.94
N GLY A 273 -6.43 -7.29 15.46
CA GLY A 273 -6.89 -5.98 15.02
C GLY A 273 -6.82 -4.95 16.14
N ALA A 274 -7.36 -5.29 17.32
CA ALA A 274 -7.31 -4.41 18.49
C ALA A 274 -5.86 -4.12 18.95
N ALA A 275 -4.97 -5.11 18.89
CA ALA A 275 -3.55 -4.93 19.22
C ALA A 275 -2.83 -4.03 18.20
N LEU A 276 -3.18 -4.14 16.92
CA LEU A 276 -2.62 -3.32 15.85
C LEU A 276 -3.10 -1.87 15.88
N LEU A 277 -4.28 -1.57 16.42
CA LEU A 277 -4.79 -0.19 16.50
C LEU A 277 -3.84 0.75 17.25
N ASP A 278 -3.25 0.31 18.37
CA ASP A 278 -2.28 1.11 19.14
C ASP A 278 -0.97 1.33 18.35
N GLN A 279 -0.50 0.30 17.63
CA GLN A 279 0.70 0.39 16.80
C GLN A 279 0.46 1.31 15.59
N ALA A 280 -0.69 1.19 14.93
CA ALA A 280 -1.09 2.04 13.83
C ALA A 280 -1.21 3.50 14.26
N TRP A 281 -1.80 3.76 15.43
CA TRP A 281 -1.87 5.10 16.00
C TRP A 281 -0.48 5.72 16.20
N LYS A 282 0.46 4.97 16.81
CA LYS A 282 1.85 5.41 16.98
C LYS A 282 2.52 5.67 15.65
N ALA A 283 2.38 4.75 14.70
CA ALA A 283 2.97 4.86 13.37
C ALA A 283 2.47 6.08 12.60
N LEU A 284 1.16 6.37 12.66
CA LEU A 284 0.57 7.57 12.05
C LEU A 284 1.08 8.86 12.70
N LYS A 285 1.24 8.88 14.04
CA LYS A 285 1.84 10.02 14.75
C LYS A 285 3.28 10.25 14.32
N THR A 286 4.12 9.21 14.40
CA THR A 286 5.55 9.31 14.05
C THR A 286 5.75 9.70 12.58
N ALA A 287 4.86 9.27 11.69
CA ALA A 287 4.91 9.64 10.27
C ALA A 287 4.40 11.07 9.97
N GLY A 288 3.91 11.82 10.97
CA GLY A 288 3.28 13.13 10.74
C GLY A 288 1.96 13.05 9.95
N LYS A 289 1.30 11.88 9.96
CA LYS A 289 0.08 11.60 9.20
C LYS A 289 -1.20 11.61 10.05
N ALA A 290 -1.07 11.91 11.34
CA ALA A 290 -2.19 12.07 12.26
C ALA A 290 -3.12 13.23 11.89
N THR A 291 -2.61 14.24 11.18
CA THR A 291 -3.36 15.42 10.72
C THR A 291 -3.23 15.61 9.22
N ARG A 292 -4.17 16.31 8.61
CA ARG A 292 -4.11 16.81 7.23
C ARG A 292 -4.43 18.29 7.20
N THR A 293 -3.80 19.03 6.29
CA THR A 293 -4.13 20.44 6.05
C THR A 293 -5.33 20.52 5.12
N VAL A 294 -6.41 21.16 5.57
CA VAL A 294 -7.56 21.54 4.74
C VAL A 294 -7.47 23.03 4.45
N THR A 295 -7.47 23.38 3.17
CA THR A 295 -7.53 24.77 2.72
C THR A 295 -8.98 25.12 2.43
N GLU A 296 -9.52 26.08 3.17
CA GLU A 296 -10.86 26.63 2.96
C GLU A 296 -10.73 28.00 2.29
N LYS A 297 -11.40 28.18 1.16
CA LYS A 297 -11.52 29.49 0.50
C LYS A 297 -12.66 30.25 1.15
N ARG A 298 -12.36 31.43 1.67
CA ARG A 298 -13.35 32.36 2.21
C ARG A 298 -13.96 33.21 1.08
N ASP A 299 -15.10 33.83 1.39
CA ASP A 299 -15.84 34.70 0.46
C ASP A 299 -15.02 35.94 0.03
N ASP A 300 -14.05 36.38 0.85
CA ASP A 300 -13.13 37.47 0.53
C ASP A 300 -11.99 37.06 -0.44
N GLY A 301 -11.99 35.81 -0.90
CA GLY A 301 -10.95 35.24 -1.76
C GLY A 301 -9.68 34.79 -1.02
N THR A 302 -9.61 34.95 0.31
CA THR A 302 -8.47 34.47 1.11
C THR A 302 -8.55 32.96 1.36
N GLU A 303 -7.39 32.31 1.46
CA GLU A 303 -7.29 30.89 1.80
C GLU A 303 -6.91 30.73 3.27
N LYS A 304 -7.75 30.03 4.05
CA LYS A 304 -7.45 29.61 5.42
C LYS A 304 -6.98 28.15 5.41
N LYS A 305 -5.74 27.91 5.84
CA LYS A 305 -5.23 26.55 6.06
C LYS A 305 -5.52 26.14 7.50
N THR A 306 -6.28 25.06 7.67
CA THR A 306 -6.61 24.50 8.98
C THR A 306 -6.06 23.08 9.05
N LEU A 307 -5.30 22.75 10.10
CA LEU A 307 -4.93 21.37 10.40
C LEU A 307 -6.13 20.68 11.02
N VAL A 308 -6.61 19.63 10.37
CA VAL A 308 -7.68 18.77 10.89
C VAL A 308 -7.15 17.36 11.06
N PRO A 309 -7.61 16.61 12.07
CA PRO A 309 -7.22 15.22 12.23
C PRO A 309 -7.56 14.40 10.97
N ASN A 310 -6.68 13.46 10.63
CA ASN A 310 -6.92 12.51 9.55
C ASN A 310 -8.08 11.59 9.95
N LYS A 311 -9.01 11.31 9.02
CA LYS A 311 -10.15 10.42 9.27
C LYS A 311 -9.71 9.05 9.82
N LYS A 312 -8.69 8.42 9.22
CA LYS A 312 -8.17 7.12 9.69
C LYS A 312 -7.65 7.21 11.12
N PHE A 313 -6.98 8.31 11.45
CA PHE A 313 -6.48 8.57 12.79
C PHE A 313 -7.63 8.72 13.80
N GLN A 314 -8.68 9.49 13.44
CA GLN A 314 -9.89 9.61 14.27
C GLN A 314 -10.61 8.29 14.48
N ASP A 315 -10.75 7.47 13.43
CA ASP A 315 -11.37 6.15 13.51
C ASP A 315 -10.61 5.24 14.49
N ILE A 316 -9.28 5.25 14.43
CA ILE A 316 -8.42 4.49 15.36
C ILE A 316 -8.57 4.99 16.80
N VAL A 317 -8.49 6.31 17.04
CA VAL A 317 -8.64 6.92 18.37
C VAL A 317 -10.01 6.57 18.97
N THR A 318 -11.07 6.63 18.17
CA THR A 318 -12.43 6.26 18.58
C THR A 318 -12.52 4.80 19.00
N ARG A 319 -11.96 3.87 18.21
CA ARG A 319 -11.95 2.43 18.51
C ARG A 319 -11.09 2.07 19.73
N LEU A 320 -10.04 2.83 19.98
CA LEU A 320 -9.23 2.71 21.21
C LEU A 320 -9.97 3.23 22.46
N GLY A 321 -11.19 3.78 22.30
CA GLY A 321 -11.99 4.32 23.40
C GLY A 321 -11.50 5.68 23.87
N TRP A 322 -10.62 6.35 23.10
CA TRP A 322 -10.13 7.66 23.46
C TRP A 322 -11.18 8.69 23.04
N LYS A 323 -11.74 9.36 24.04
CA LYS A 323 -12.66 10.46 23.79
C LYS A 323 -11.83 11.68 23.39
N GLY A 324 -12.30 12.41 22.38
CA GLY A 324 -11.75 13.72 22.09
C GLY A 324 -11.87 14.58 23.34
N TYR A 325 -10.78 15.22 23.76
CA TYR A 325 -10.84 16.17 24.86
C TYR A 325 -11.78 17.30 24.44
N THR A 326 -12.94 17.33 25.10
CA THR A 326 -13.86 18.45 24.98
C THR A 326 -13.32 19.49 25.95
N TYR A 327 -12.85 20.61 25.42
CA TYR A 327 -12.46 21.72 26.29
C TYR A 327 -13.65 22.06 27.18
N PRO A 328 -13.48 22.07 28.52
CA PRO A 328 -14.55 22.49 29.39
C PRO A 328 -14.89 23.95 29.07
N GLU A 329 -16.19 24.30 29.10
CA GLU A 329 -16.69 25.60 28.63
C GLU A 329 -16.06 26.79 29.35
N ASP A 330 -15.58 26.59 30.58
CA ASP A 330 -14.89 27.59 31.38
C ASP A 330 -13.51 27.98 30.80
N MET A 331 -12.82 27.07 30.10
CA MET A 331 -11.55 27.34 29.44
C MET A 331 -11.67 28.13 28.12
N ASN A 332 -12.83 28.13 27.47
CA ASN A 332 -13.03 28.91 26.24
C ASN A 332 -12.87 30.43 26.49
N SER A 333 -13.24 30.90 27.68
CA SER A 333 -13.12 32.31 28.07
C SER A 333 -11.68 32.80 28.20
N TYR A 334 -10.73 31.91 28.54
CA TYR A 334 -9.32 32.26 28.70
C TYR A 334 -8.59 32.34 27.35
N ILE A 335 -8.98 31.51 26.38
CA ILE A 335 -8.38 31.46 25.04
C ILE A 335 -8.77 32.71 24.22
N GLU A 336 -9.99 33.23 24.36
CA GLU A 336 -10.39 34.47 23.66
C GLU A 336 -9.57 35.70 24.11
N TYR A 337 -9.08 35.71 25.36
CA TYR A 337 -8.23 36.80 25.86
C TYR A 337 -6.78 36.71 25.35
N GLU A 338 -6.26 35.51 25.07
CA GLU A 338 -4.89 35.31 24.57
C GLU A 338 -4.75 35.47 23.04
N ILE A 339 -5.84 35.36 22.27
CA ILE A 339 -5.80 35.53 20.80
C ILE A 339 -5.42 36.98 20.39
N LYS A 340 -5.56 37.98 21.27
CA LYS A 340 -5.06 39.34 21.00
C LYS A 340 -3.53 39.50 21.13
N GLY A 341 -2.80 38.48 21.58
CA GLY A 341 -1.33 38.46 21.70
C GLY A 341 -0.62 37.36 20.89
N ALA A 342 -1.36 36.50 20.17
CA ALA A 342 -0.89 35.18 19.73
C ALA A 342 -0.05 35.14 18.43
N ALA A 343 0.63 36.22 18.04
CA ALA A 343 1.64 36.14 16.97
C ALA A 343 2.98 35.55 17.46
N ALA A 344 3.28 35.67 18.77
CA ALA A 344 4.54 35.18 19.36
C ALA A 344 4.39 33.82 20.09
N PHE A 345 3.17 33.34 20.32
CA PHE A 345 2.91 32.13 21.11
C PHE A 345 2.85 30.84 20.25
N SER A 346 2.49 30.97 18.97
CA SER A 346 2.37 29.85 18.00
C SER A 346 3.70 29.17 17.69
N ASP A 347 4.84 29.86 17.84
CA ASP A 347 6.16 29.27 17.58
C ASP A 347 6.76 28.60 18.83
N TYR A 348 6.29 28.96 20.03
CA TYR A 348 6.83 28.42 21.29
C TYR A 348 6.05 27.20 21.78
N TYR A 349 4.75 27.16 21.52
CA TYR A 349 3.93 25.96 21.68
C TYR A 349 3.52 25.47 20.30
N ASN A 350 4.36 24.61 19.72
CA ASN A 350 3.84 23.45 18.98
C ASN A 350 2.86 22.75 19.93
N PHE A 351 1.60 23.21 19.95
CA PHE A 351 0.53 22.58 20.69
C PHE A 351 0.34 21.21 20.03
N GLU A 352 1.14 20.26 20.50
CA GLU A 352 0.89 18.85 20.36
C GLU A 352 -0.59 18.65 20.65
N VAL A 353 -1.29 18.06 19.68
CA VAL A 353 -2.65 17.57 19.81
C VAL A 353 -2.61 16.40 20.82
N GLU A 354 -2.27 16.70 22.05
CA GLU A 354 -1.93 15.79 23.14
C GLU A 354 -2.67 16.19 24.40
N GLN A 355 -3.98 16.19 24.29
CA GLN A 355 -4.81 15.78 25.42
C GLN A 355 -5.85 14.80 24.88
N THR A 356 -5.46 13.55 24.73
CA THR A 356 -6.41 12.43 24.65
C THR A 356 -6.18 11.60 25.90
N TYR A 357 -7.15 11.57 26.79
CA TYR A 357 -7.10 10.74 27.99
C TYR A 357 -7.74 9.38 27.69
N ARG A 358 -7.13 8.32 28.22
CA ARG A 358 -7.69 6.97 28.25
C ARG A 358 -8.42 6.83 29.58
N ASP A 359 -9.73 6.62 29.55
CA ASP A 359 -10.53 6.33 30.75
C ASP A 359 -10.06 5.04 31.44
#